data_AF-A0A5V3BGX5-F1
#
_entry.id   AF-A0A5V3BGX5-F1
#
_cell.length_a   1.000
_cell.length_b   1.000
_cell.length_c   1.000
_cell.angle_alpha   90.00
_cell.angle_beta   90.00
_cell.angle_gamma   90.00
#
_symmetry.space_group_name_H-M   'P 1'
#
loop_
_entity.id
_entity.type
_entity.pdbx_description
1 polymer ?
#
loop_
_entity_poly.entity_id
_entity_poly.type
_entity_poly.pdbx_seq_one_letter_code
_entity_poly.pdbx_strand_id
1 'polypeptide(L)'
;MGAWFFLLFITNDENKVEKIQNHIVSIFPLWLNWGGVMIAMALLPLLIWSFNGIFFGFFLLIYAFGVYNYLHLLYSISPFYHGD
;
A
#
# COMPACT_ATOMS: atom_id res chain seq x y z
N MET A 1 30.37 -9.64 15.59
CA MET A 1 31.51 -9.32 16.48
C MET A 1 32.34 -8.13 15.99
N GLY A 2 32.59 -7.93 14.70
CA GLY A 2 33.40 -6.79 14.19
C GLY A 2 32.79 -5.39 14.39
N ALA A 3 31.46 -5.24 14.29
CA ALA A 3 30.78 -3.94 14.46
C ALA A 3 30.92 -3.36 15.89
N TRP A 4 31.00 -4.22 16.90
CA TRP A 4 31.18 -3.81 18.31
C TRP A 4 32.60 -3.33 18.59
N PHE A 5 33.62 -3.96 18.00
CA PHE A 5 35.00 -3.48 18.09
C PHE A 5 35.19 -2.14 17.36
N PHE A 6 34.51 -1.94 16.23
CA PHE A 6 34.56 -0.68 15.49
C PHE A 6 33.95 0.49 16.28
N LEU A 7 32.83 0.26 16.97
CA LEU A 7 32.20 1.24 17.86
C LEU A 7 33.10 1.62 19.05
N LEU A 8 33.74 0.65 19.69
CA LEU A 8 34.67 0.86 20.82
C LEU A 8 35.94 1.62 20.40
N PHE A 9 36.45 1.38 19.19
CA PHE A 9 37.64 2.04 18.66
C PHE A 9 37.38 3.50 18.28
N ILE A 10 36.15 3.82 17.85
CA ILE A 10 35.73 5.20 17.55
C ILE A 10 35.55 5.99 18.85
N THR A 11 34.95 5.41 19.89
CA THR A 11 34.69 6.09 21.18
C THR A 11 35.93 6.51 21.97
N ASN A 12 37.10 5.96 21.67
CA ASN A 12 38.34 6.25 22.41
C ASN A 12 39.04 7.56 21.97
N ASP A 13 38.55 8.19 20.90
CA ASP A 13 39.13 9.40 20.30
C ASP A 13 38.00 10.42 20.09
N GLU A 14 37.73 11.23 21.13
CA GLU A 14 36.57 12.15 21.21
C GLU A 14 36.40 13.00 19.94
N ASN A 15 37.51 13.42 19.34
CA ASN A 15 37.56 14.24 18.12
C ASN A 15 37.05 13.48 16.87
N LYS A 16 37.25 12.16 16.83
CA LYS A 16 36.73 11.29 15.75
C LYS A 16 35.27 10.92 15.97
N VAL A 17 34.84 10.73 17.23
CA VAL A 17 33.43 10.52 17.58
C VAL A 17 32.59 11.69 17.13
N GLU A 18 33.01 12.91 17.46
CA GLU A 18 32.25 14.13 17.17
C GLU A 18 32.14 14.37 15.65
N LYS A 19 33.22 14.09 14.91
CA LYS A 19 33.23 14.17 13.44
C LYS A 19 32.31 13.14 12.78
N ILE A 20 32.28 11.91 13.31
CA ILE A 20 31.40 10.85 12.81
C ILE A 20 29.94 11.11 13.19
N GLN A 21 29.66 11.54 14.41
CA GLN A 21 28.32 11.96 14.83
C GLN A 21 27.80 13.10 13.95
N ASN A 22 28.59 14.15 13.72
CA ASN A 22 28.19 15.24 12.83
C ASN A 22 27.92 14.77 11.40
N HIS A 23 28.66 13.79 10.90
CA HIS A 23 28.43 13.21 9.57
C HIS A 23 27.17 12.34 9.53
N ILE A 24 26.90 11.56 10.57
CA ILE A 24 25.68 10.76 10.69
C ILE A 24 24.47 11.69 10.79
N VAL A 25 24.54 12.72 11.62
CA VAL A 25 23.46 13.71 11.81
C VAL A 25 23.18 14.48 10.53
N SER A 26 24.17 14.72 9.67
CA SER A 26 23.95 15.40 8.38
C SER A 26 23.34 14.48 7.31
N ILE A 27 23.62 13.17 7.36
CA ILE A 27 23.16 12.19 6.37
C ILE A 27 21.80 11.57 6.76
N PHE A 28 21.50 11.48 8.05
CA PHE A 28 20.29 10.86 8.59
C PHE A 28 18.97 11.46 8.05
N PRO A 29 18.79 12.79 7.96
CA PRO A 29 17.57 13.38 7.40
C PRO A 29 17.40 13.02 5.93
N LEU A 30 18.50 12.93 5.19
CA LEU A 30 18.50 12.57 3.78
C LEU A 30 18.07 11.10 3.61
N TRP A 31 18.63 10.18 4.41
CA TRP A 31 18.21 8.78 4.40
C TRP A 31 16.75 8.58 4.75
N LEU A 32 16.23 9.33 5.73
CA LEU A 32 14.83 9.25 6.14
C LEU A 32 13.88 9.72 5.03
N ASN A 33 14.29 10.77 4.29
CA ASN A 33 13.54 11.28 3.14
C ASN A 33 13.54 10.27 1.98
N TRP A 34 14.70 9.66 1.68
CA TRP A 34 14.81 8.63 0.63
C TRP A 34 14.06 7.35 1.00
N GLY A 35 14.12 6.93 2.27
CA GLY A 35 13.35 5.80 2.79
C GLY A 35 11.84 6.03 2.66
N GLY A 36 11.36 7.22 3.02
CA GLY A 36 9.97 7.61 2.84
C GLY A 36 9.52 7.58 1.39
N VAL A 37 10.34 8.11 0.47
CA VAL A 37 10.05 8.09 -0.98
C VAL A 37 10.00 6.65 -1.51
N MET A 38 10.92 5.78 -1.11
CA MET A 38 10.91 4.38 -1.55
C MET A 38 9.68 3.61 -1.03
N ILE A 39 9.27 3.85 0.21
CA ILE A 39 8.04 3.26 0.77
C ILE A 39 6.82 3.76 0.00
N ALA A 40 6.74 5.07 -0.28
CA ALA A 40 5.64 5.64 -1.06
C ALA A 40 5.59 5.03 -2.47
N MET A 41 6.73 4.94 -3.17
CA MET A 41 6.79 4.35 -4.51
C MET A 41 6.43 2.86 -4.53
N ALA A 42 6.71 2.12 -3.45
CA ALA A 42 6.33 0.71 -3.34
C ALA A 42 4.84 0.52 -3.01
N LEU A 43 4.26 1.40 -2.18
CA LEU A 43 2.87 1.28 -1.73
C LEU A 43 1.86 1.89 -2.70
N LEU A 44 2.23 2.91 -3.47
CA LEU A 44 1.33 3.58 -4.42
C LEU A 44 0.75 2.62 -5.48
N PRO A 45 1.54 1.74 -6.11
CA PRO A 45 1.02 0.78 -7.09
C PRO A 45 0.09 -0.26 -6.44
N LEU A 46 0.41 -0.71 -5.22
CA LEU A 46 -0.44 -1.63 -4.45
C LEU A 46 -1.78 -0.99 -4.10
N LEU A 47 -1.78 0.28 -3.74
CA LEU A 47 -2.97 1.06 -3.46
C LEU A 47 -3.83 1.24 -4.72
N ILE A 48 -3.23 1.57 -5.86
CA ILE A 48 -3.96 1.69 -7.14
C ILE A 48 -4.57 0.34 -7.53
N TRP A 49 -3.82 -0.75 -7.37
CA TRP A 49 -4.31 -2.09 -7.68
C TRP A 49 -5.48 -2.50 -6.80
N SER A 50 -5.38 -2.24 -5.48
CA SER A 50 -6.46 -2.58 -4.54
C SER A 50 -7.73 -1.79 -4.83
N PHE A 51 -7.61 -0.48 -5.12
CA PHE A 51 -8.76 0.32 -5.53
C PHE A 51 -9.39 -0.21 -6.81
N ASN A 52 -8.61 -0.53 -7.84
CA ASN A 52 -9.13 -1.10 -9.08
C ASN A 52 -9.90 -2.41 -8.85
N GLY A 53 -9.39 -3.30 -8.00
CA GLY A 53 -10.07 -4.54 -7.63
C GLY A 53 -11.40 -4.30 -6.91
N ILE A 54 -11.43 -3.35 -5.97
CA ILE A 54 -12.64 -2.97 -5.23
C ILE A 54 -13.68 -2.37 -6.19
N PHE A 55 -13.28 -1.44 -7.06
CA PHE A 55 -14.17 -0.85 -8.06
C PHE A 55 -14.74 -1.92 -9.00
N PHE A 56 -13.90 -2.83 -9.51
CA PHE A 56 -14.34 -3.92 -10.36
C PHE A 56 -15.39 -4.81 -9.66
N GLY A 57 -15.13 -5.21 -8.41
CA GLY A 57 -16.07 -6.01 -7.62
C GLY A 57 -17.41 -5.28 -7.40
N PHE A 58 -17.37 -3.98 -7.13
CA PHE A 58 -18.57 -3.17 -6.92
C PHE A 58 -19.43 -3.06 -8.19
N PHE A 59 -18.82 -2.80 -9.35
CA PHE A 59 -19.53 -2.79 -10.63
C PHE A 59 -20.14 -4.16 -10.95
N LEU A 60 -19.42 -5.24 -10.66
CA LEU A 60 -19.90 -6.60 -10.88
C LEU A 60 -21.11 -6.94 -9.99
N LEU A 61 -21.10 -6.46 -8.74
CA LEU A 61 -22.22 -6.62 -7.82
C LEU A 61 -23.46 -5.84 -8.29
N ILE A 62 -23.30 -4.59 -8.70
CA ILE A 62 -24.39 -3.79 -9.28
C ILE A 62 -24.96 -4.48 -10.51
N TYR A 63 -24.08 -4.96 -11.40
CA TYR A 63 -24.49 -5.66 -12.61
C TYR A 63 -25.29 -6.92 -12.29
N ALA A 64 -24.81 -7.77 -11.39
CA ALA A 64 -25.52 -8.97 -10.96
C ALA A 64 -26.90 -8.64 -10.37
N PHE A 65 -26.98 -7.59 -9.55
CA PHE A 65 -28.25 -7.15 -8.95
C PHE A 65 -29.23 -6.61 -10.01
N GLY A 66 -28.72 -5.86 -10.98
CA GLY A 66 -29.51 -5.37 -12.12
C GLY A 66 -30.05 -6.52 -12.97
N VAL A 67 -29.20 -7.49 -13.31
CA VAL A 67 -29.60 -8.69 -14.07
C VAL A 67 -30.63 -9.51 -13.30
N TYR A 68 -30.43 -9.72 -12.01
CA TYR A 68 -31.39 -10.44 -11.16
C TYR A 68 -32.76 -9.75 -11.17
N ASN A 69 -32.81 -8.44 -10.93
CA ASN A 69 -34.08 -7.71 -10.92
C ASN A 69 -34.74 -7.69 -12.29
N TYR A 70 -33.96 -7.58 -13.36
CA TYR A 70 -34.47 -7.64 -14.72
C TYR A 70 -35.08 -9.01 -15.05
N LEU A 71 -34.38 -10.10 -14.72
CA LEU A 71 -34.89 -11.46 -14.90
C LEU A 71 -36.12 -11.72 -14.02
N HIS A 72 -36.11 -11.25 -12.78
CA HIS A 72 -37.26 -11.35 -11.88
C HIS A 72 -38.47 -10.59 -12.42
N LEU A 73 -38.27 -9.39 -12.97
CA LEU A 73 -39.33 -8.63 -13.63
C LEU A 73 -39.88 -9.40 -14.83
N LEU A 74 -39.01 -9.87 -15.74
CA LEU A 74 -39.41 -10.64 -16.90
C LEU A 74 -40.21 -11.90 -16.52
N TYR A 75 -39.77 -12.59 -15.47
CA TYR A 75 -40.46 -13.74 -14.92
C TYR A 75 -41.84 -13.36 -14.39
N SER A 76 -41.92 -12.28 -13.62
CA SER A 76 -43.16 -11.74 -13.04
C SER A 76 -44.15 -11.20 -14.06
N ILE A 77 -43.74 -10.82 -15.26
CA ILE A 77 -44.65 -10.37 -16.32
C ILE A 77 -44.91 -11.46 -17.37
N SER A 78 -44.26 -12.62 -17.23
CA SER A 78 -44.43 -13.69 -18.22
C SER A 78 -45.83 -14.30 -18.10
N PRO A 79 -46.51 -14.58 -19.23
CA PRO A 79 -47.82 -15.24 -19.23
C PRO A 79 -47.73 -16.70 -18.76
N PHE A 80 -46.56 -17.35 -18.92
CA PHE A 80 -46.27 -18.67 -18.33
C PHE A 80 -46.32 -18.66 -16.79
N TYR A 81 -46.08 -17.48 -16.21
CA TYR A 81 -46.28 -17.01 -14.83
C TYR A 81 -47.65 -17.18 -14.19
N HIS A 82 -48.65 -16.74 -14.95
CA HIS A 82 -49.92 -16.21 -14.43
C HIS A 82 -51.11 -17.12 -14.73
N GLY A 83 -50.90 -18.24 -15.41
CA GLY A 83 -51.90 -19.31 -15.50
C GLY A 83 -53.21 -18.89 -16.18
N ASP A 84 -53.12 -18.08 -17.23
CA ASP A 84 -54.24 -17.81 -18.16
C ASP A 84 -54.27 -18.84 -19.29
#